data_AF-A0AAW4FPP5-F1
#
_entry.id   AF-A0AAW4FPP5-F1
#
_cell.length_a   1.000
_cell.length_b   1.000
_cell.length_c   1.000
_cell.angle_alpha   90.00
_cell.angle_beta   90.00
_cell.angle_gamma   90.00
#
_symmetry.space_group_name_H-M   'P 1'
#
loop_
_entity.id
_entity.type
_entity.pdbx_description
1 polymer ?
#
loop_
_entity_poly.entity_id
_entity_poly.type
_entity_poly.pdbx_seq_one_letter_code
_entity_poly.pdbx_strand_id
1 'polypeptide(L)'
;MTFSPLLHASFAVQLHVATVIPAAILGAFLLARPKGTRLHRLLGKIWLALMVVTAFSTFFIHEIKLVGGFSPIHLLSIYVLFGSWQTIAAARRHDIPAHRGHVAGMYLGGIVVAGLFTLLPGRLLHASLFSELSIWQSAVMAALLAALLISAAVLSIRQGRLFGRRKSSKRLA
;
A
#
# COMPACT_ATOMS: atom_id res chain seq x y z
N MET A 1 18.04 6.46 13.95
CA MET A 1 17.55 5.59 12.86
C MET A 1 18.62 4.56 12.57
N THR A 2 18.40 3.28 12.88
CA THR A 2 19.34 2.20 12.55
C THR A 2 18.62 1.17 11.66
N PHE A 3 19.19 0.88 10.48
CA PHE A 3 18.60 -0.11 9.55
C PHE A 3 19.04 -1.55 9.84
N SER A 4 19.92 -1.74 10.83
CA SER A 4 20.44 -3.06 11.23
C SER A 4 19.33 -4.10 11.46
N PRO A 5 18.20 -3.80 12.16
CA PRO A 5 17.15 -4.79 12.36
C PRO A 5 16.50 -5.29 11.06
N LEU A 6 16.41 -4.45 10.02
CA LEU A 6 15.85 -4.83 8.73
C LEU A 6 16.83 -5.67 7.90
N LEU A 7 18.12 -5.36 7.97
CA LEU A 7 19.17 -6.10 7.25
C LEU A 7 19.39 -7.51 7.81
N HIS A 8 19.14 -7.70 9.11
CA HIS A 8 19.20 -9.02 9.76
C HIS A 8 17.86 -9.75 9.79
N ALA A 9 16.77 -9.15 9.28
CA ALA A 9 15.48 -9.80 9.20
C ALA A 9 15.50 -10.96 8.18
N SER A 10 14.51 -11.85 8.27
CA SER A 10 14.37 -12.94 7.31
C SER A 10 14.26 -12.44 5.86
N PHE A 11 14.64 -13.28 4.91
CA PHE A 11 14.52 -12.96 3.48
C PHE A 11 13.10 -12.54 3.09
N ALA A 12 12.07 -13.15 3.68
CA ALA A 12 10.67 -12.79 3.45
C ALA A 12 10.36 -11.34 3.85
N VAL A 13 10.89 -10.87 4.99
CA VAL A 13 10.73 -9.47 5.42
C VAL A 13 11.44 -8.51 4.47
N GLN A 14 12.67 -8.84 4.07
CA GLN A 14 13.42 -8.00 3.14
C GLN A 14 12.72 -7.88 1.79
N LEU A 15 12.22 -9.01 1.25
CA LEU A 15 11.44 -9.06 0.02
C LEU A 15 10.13 -8.26 0.13
N HIS A 16 9.43 -8.38 1.27
CA HIS A 16 8.23 -7.60 1.55
C HIS A 16 8.52 -6.09 1.48
N VAL A 17 9.54 -5.63 2.21
CA VAL A 17 9.91 -4.21 2.25
C VAL A 17 10.37 -3.71 0.87
N ALA A 18 11.19 -4.49 0.18
CA ALA A 18 11.71 -4.17 -1.16
C ALA A 18 10.60 -4.05 -2.21
N THR A 19 9.45 -4.69 -2.01
CA THR A 19 8.31 -4.64 -2.95
C THR A 19 7.24 -3.64 -2.54
N VAL A 20 6.95 -3.50 -1.23
CA VAL A 20 5.88 -2.61 -0.76
C VAL A 20 6.26 -1.13 -0.86
N ILE A 21 7.53 -0.77 -0.67
CA ILE A 21 8.00 0.62 -0.80
C ILE A 21 7.78 1.15 -2.23
N PRO A 22 8.28 0.50 -3.30
CA PRO A 22 7.99 0.96 -4.66
C PRO A 22 6.50 0.86 -5.00
N ALA A 23 5.77 -0.14 -4.46
CA ALA A 23 4.32 -0.23 -4.64
C ALA A 23 3.57 0.98 -4.05
N ALA A 24 3.99 1.48 -2.89
CA ALA A 24 3.43 2.68 -2.26
C ALA A 24 3.62 3.91 -3.14
N ILE A 25 4.85 4.16 -3.60
CA ILE A 25 5.18 5.31 -4.45
C ILE A 25 4.42 5.22 -5.78
N LEU A 26 4.47 4.05 -6.44
CA LEU A 26 3.84 3.84 -7.73
C LEU A 26 2.31 3.91 -7.63
N GLY A 27 1.73 3.40 -6.54
CA GLY A 27 0.30 3.49 -6.27
C GLY A 27 -0.18 4.93 -6.10
N ALA A 28 0.54 5.75 -5.31
CA ALA A 28 0.25 7.18 -5.18
C ALA A 28 0.27 7.88 -6.54
N PHE A 29 1.32 7.61 -7.33
CA PHE A 29 1.46 8.17 -8.67
C PHE A 29 0.31 7.74 -9.59
N LEU A 30 -0.01 6.45 -9.63
CA LEU A 30 -1.12 5.90 -10.42
C LEU A 30 -2.46 6.48 -10.02
N LEU A 31 -2.69 6.73 -8.73
CA LEU A 31 -3.91 7.33 -8.19
C LEU A 31 -3.99 8.84 -8.47
N ALA A 32 -2.87 9.55 -8.57
CA ALA A 32 -2.86 10.97 -8.90
C ALA A 32 -2.95 11.27 -10.41
N ARG A 33 -2.40 10.41 -11.29
CA ARG A 33 -2.25 10.70 -12.73
C ARG A 33 -3.49 10.43 -13.60
N PRO A 34 -3.59 10.96 -14.83
CA PRO A 34 -4.70 10.63 -15.73
C PRO A 34 -4.83 9.12 -15.99
N LYS A 35 -6.07 8.61 -15.94
CA LYS A 35 -6.38 7.18 -16.10
C LYS A 35 -6.55 6.80 -17.56
N GLY A 36 -6.36 5.51 -17.88
CA GLY A 36 -6.66 4.94 -19.20
C GLY A 36 -5.61 5.19 -20.29
N THR A 37 -4.47 5.81 -19.95
CA THR A 37 -3.32 5.94 -20.86
C THR A 37 -2.55 4.62 -20.99
N ARG A 38 -1.71 4.48 -22.03
CA ARG A 38 -0.78 3.33 -22.16
C ARG A 38 0.14 3.23 -20.94
N LEU A 39 0.65 4.37 -20.47
CA LEU A 39 1.49 4.44 -19.27
C LEU A 39 0.73 3.97 -18.02
N HIS A 40 -0.51 4.40 -17.82
CA HIS A 40 -1.33 3.95 -16.68
C HIS A 40 -1.53 2.42 -16.70
N ARG A 41 -1.77 1.82 -17.88
CA ARG A 41 -1.92 0.37 -18.01
C ARG A 41 -0.62 -0.39 -17.72
N LEU A 42 0.51 0.10 -18.22
CA LEU A 42 1.81 -0.53 -17.96
C LEU A 42 2.18 -0.47 -16.47
N LEU A 43 2.16 0.73 -15.90
CA LEU A 43 2.48 0.96 -14.50
C LEU A 43 1.48 0.25 -13.57
N GLY A 44 0.20 0.16 -13.94
CA GLY A 44 -0.81 -0.58 -13.18
C GLY A 44 -0.53 -2.09 -13.12
N LYS A 45 0.00 -2.68 -14.20
CA LYS A 45 0.43 -4.08 -14.18
C LYS A 45 1.64 -4.30 -13.27
N ILE A 46 2.63 -3.41 -13.34
CA ILE A 46 3.81 -3.46 -12.46
C ILE A 46 3.38 -3.33 -11.00
N TRP A 47 2.50 -2.36 -10.71
CA TRP A 47 1.98 -2.16 -9.37
C TRP A 47 1.25 -3.40 -8.84
N LEU A 48 0.38 -4.03 -9.64
CA LEU A 48 -0.30 -5.28 -9.24
C LEU A 48 0.70 -6.43 -9.00
N ALA A 49 1.73 -6.56 -9.85
CA ALA A 49 2.75 -7.57 -9.65
C ALA A 49 3.51 -7.36 -8.31
N LEU A 50 3.88 -6.12 -7.99
CA LEU A 50 4.47 -5.78 -6.70
C LEU A 50 3.53 -6.13 -5.54
N MET A 51 2.27 -5.73 -5.60
CA MET A 51 1.28 -6.03 -4.56
C MET A 51 1.11 -7.54 -4.32
N VAL A 52 1.11 -8.33 -5.39
CA VAL A 52 1.03 -9.79 -5.30
C VAL A 52 2.28 -10.37 -4.63
N VAL A 53 3.48 -9.96 -5.03
CA VAL A 53 4.73 -10.44 -4.40
C VAL A 53 4.78 -10.02 -2.92
N THR A 54 4.42 -8.78 -2.62
CA THR A 54 4.30 -8.26 -1.25
C THR A 54 3.34 -9.13 -0.42
N ALA A 55 2.14 -9.43 -0.94
CA ALA A 55 1.14 -10.23 -0.24
C ALA A 55 1.50 -11.72 -0.15
N PHE A 56 2.31 -12.27 -1.06
CA PHE A 56 2.80 -13.64 -0.92
C PHE A 56 3.91 -13.73 0.14
N SER A 57 4.82 -12.75 0.19
CA SER A 57 5.93 -12.75 1.14
C SER A 57 5.48 -12.75 2.60
N THR A 58 4.35 -12.12 2.92
CA THR A 58 3.78 -12.06 4.28
C THR A 58 3.32 -13.40 4.83
N PHE A 59 2.99 -14.39 4.00
CA PHE A 59 2.67 -15.75 4.46
C PHE A 59 3.86 -16.44 5.13
N PHE A 60 5.08 -15.94 4.91
CA PHE A 60 6.29 -16.44 5.55
C PHE A 60 6.71 -15.58 6.76
N ILE A 61 5.97 -14.51 7.08
CA ILE A 61 6.26 -13.58 8.18
C ILE A 61 5.36 -13.91 9.37
N HIS A 62 5.94 -14.46 10.44
CA HIS A 62 5.20 -15.00 11.59
C HIS A 62 5.47 -14.23 12.89
N GLU A 63 5.25 -12.91 12.90
CA GLU A 63 5.57 -12.10 14.08
C GLU A 63 4.53 -12.14 15.20
N ILE A 64 3.23 -12.08 14.88
CA ILE A 64 2.17 -12.09 15.90
C ILE A 64 1.31 -13.33 15.72
N LYS A 65 1.52 -14.33 16.56
CA LYS A 65 0.72 -15.56 16.59
C LYS A 65 -0.50 -15.37 17.50
N LEU A 66 -1.47 -14.56 17.06
CA LEU A 66 -2.66 -14.21 17.86
C LEU A 66 -3.61 -15.40 18.03
N VAL A 67 -3.87 -16.18 16.97
CA VAL A 67 -4.70 -17.40 17.03
C VAL A 67 -4.06 -18.48 16.16
N GLY A 68 -3.64 -19.61 16.74
CA GLY A 68 -3.17 -20.79 15.99
C GLY A 68 -2.00 -20.55 15.01
N GLY A 69 -1.19 -19.50 15.21
CA GLY A 69 -0.11 -19.11 14.29
C GLY A 69 -0.49 -18.08 13.21
N PHE A 70 -1.78 -17.75 13.07
CA PHE A 70 -2.26 -16.71 12.15
C PHE A 70 -2.10 -15.31 12.75
N SER A 71 -1.40 -14.45 12.01
CA SER A 71 -1.29 -13.01 12.25
C SER A 71 -2.31 -12.24 11.39
N PRO A 72 -2.86 -11.09 11.84
CA PRO A 72 -3.77 -10.25 11.06
C PRO A 72 -3.29 -9.90 9.64
N ILE A 73 -1.97 -9.88 9.43
CA ILE A 73 -1.35 -9.68 8.11
C ILE A 73 -1.73 -10.77 7.10
N HIS A 74 -2.05 -12.01 7.50
CA HIS A 74 -2.45 -13.07 6.58
C HIS A 74 -3.83 -12.80 5.97
N LEU A 75 -4.78 -12.33 6.79
CA LEU A 75 -6.11 -11.92 6.31
C LEU A 75 -5.98 -10.76 5.32
N LEU A 76 -5.12 -9.79 5.64
CA LEU A 76 -4.83 -8.68 4.74
C LEU A 76 -4.20 -9.17 3.42
N SER A 77 -3.36 -10.19 3.49
CA SER A 77 -2.69 -10.76 2.31
C SER A 77 -3.68 -11.47 1.40
N ILE A 78 -4.59 -12.26 1.97
CA ILE A 78 -5.71 -12.87 1.24
C ILE A 78 -6.57 -11.79 0.57
N TYR A 79 -6.88 -10.71 1.31
CA TYR A 79 -7.62 -9.58 0.77
C TYR A 79 -6.91 -8.93 -0.42
N VAL A 80 -5.59 -8.69 -0.34
CA VAL A 80 -4.81 -8.10 -1.44
C VAL A 80 -4.73 -9.04 -2.64
N LEU A 81 -4.54 -10.34 -2.45
CA LEU A 81 -4.51 -11.32 -3.54
C LEU A 81 -5.86 -11.41 -4.25
N PHE A 82 -6.95 -11.52 -3.50
CA PHE A 82 -8.30 -11.53 -4.06
C PHE A 82 -8.64 -10.20 -4.75
N GLY A 83 -8.31 -9.07 -4.11
CA GLY A 83 -8.47 -7.74 -4.69
C GLY A 83 -7.68 -7.55 -5.99
N SER A 84 -6.49 -8.14 -6.10
CA SER A 84 -5.67 -8.10 -7.31
C SER A 84 -6.33 -8.84 -8.47
N TRP A 85 -6.86 -10.04 -8.21
CA TRP A 85 -7.67 -10.78 -9.17
C TRP A 85 -8.90 -9.98 -9.62
N GLN A 86 -9.68 -9.47 -8.66
CA GLN A 86 -10.88 -8.68 -8.93
C GLN A 86 -10.58 -7.40 -9.73
N THR A 87 -9.43 -6.77 -9.48
CA THR A 87 -8.97 -5.58 -10.21
C THR A 87 -8.75 -5.87 -11.69
N ILE A 88 -8.13 -7.02 -12.01
CA ILE A 88 -7.89 -7.47 -13.39
C ILE A 88 -9.21 -7.89 -14.04
N ALA A 89 -10.04 -8.65 -13.33
CA ALA A 89 -11.32 -9.13 -13.84
C ALA A 89 -12.27 -7.96 -14.16
N ALA A 90 -12.38 -6.97 -13.28
CA ALA A 90 -13.16 -5.76 -13.51
C ALA A 90 -12.64 -4.96 -14.71
N ALA A 91 -11.32 -4.82 -14.86
CA ALA A 91 -10.73 -4.16 -16.02
C ALA A 91 -11.05 -4.87 -17.35
N ARG A 92 -11.02 -6.21 -17.36
CA ARG A 92 -11.37 -7.04 -18.53
C ARG A 92 -12.84 -6.96 -18.90
N ARG A 93 -13.73 -6.87 -17.90
CA ARG A 93 -15.17 -6.66 -18.10
C ARG A 93 -15.54 -5.22 -18.42
N HIS A 94 -14.55 -4.32 -18.54
CA HIS A 94 -14.76 -2.88 -18.70
C HIS A 94 -15.56 -2.22 -17.55
N ASP A 95 -15.63 -2.87 -16.39
CA ASP A 95 -16.22 -2.33 -15.16
C ASP A 95 -15.21 -1.44 -14.42
N ILE A 96 -15.10 -0.21 -14.93
CA ILE A 96 -14.16 0.79 -14.40
C ILE A 96 -14.50 1.24 -12.96
N PRO A 97 -15.77 1.40 -12.56
CA PRO A 97 -16.12 1.66 -11.17
C PRO A 97 -15.58 0.60 -10.21
N ALA A 98 -15.80 -0.70 -10.48
CA ALA A 98 -15.29 -1.77 -9.64
C ALA A 98 -13.76 -1.83 -9.63
N HIS A 99 -13.11 -1.71 -10.80
CA HIS A 99 -11.65 -1.66 -10.91
C HIS A 99 -11.05 -0.57 -10.00
N ARG A 100 -11.62 0.64 -10.03
CA ARG A 100 -11.16 1.76 -9.19
C ARG A 100 -11.38 1.49 -7.70
N GLY A 101 -12.51 0.88 -7.34
CA GLY A 101 -12.82 0.49 -5.97
C GLY A 101 -11.79 -0.47 -5.40
N HIS A 102 -11.46 -1.53 -6.15
CA HIS A 102 -10.46 -2.52 -5.70
C HIS A 102 -9.06 -1.92 -5.58
N VAL A 103 -8.61 -1.11 -6.55
CA VAL A 103 -7.29 -0.43 -6.47
C VAL A 103 -7.23 0.52 -5.28
N ALA A 104 -8.25 1.35 -5.07
CA ALA A 104 -8.29 2.27 -3.94
C ALA A 104 -8.35 1.53 -2.60
N GLY A 105 -9.14 0.45 -2.50
CA GLY A 105 -9.22 -0.38 -1.30
C GLY A 105 -7.90 -1.03 -0.95
N MET A 106 -7.21 -1.64 -1.92
CA MET A 106 -5.88 -2.22 -1.72
C MET A 106 -4.82 -1.17 -1.35
N TYR A 107 -4.88 0.02 -1.93
CA TYR A 107 -3.96 1.10 -1.58
C TYR A 107 -4.19 1.61 -0.14
N LEU A 108 -5.45 1.85 0.23
CA LEU A 108 -5.78 2.34 1.58
C LEU A 108 -5.57 1.26 2.64
N GLY A 109 -6.07 0.05 2.43
CA GLY A 109 -5.96 -1.04 3.41
C GLY A 109 -4.58 -1.70 3.40
N GLY A 110 -4.12 -2.11 2.22
CA GLY A 110 -2.90 -2.91 2.04
C GLY A 110 -1.59 -2.13 2.14
N ILE A 111 -1.62 -0.80 1.91
CA ILE A 111 -0.41 0.05 2.02
C ILE A 111 -0.55 1.02 3.19
N VAL A 112 -1.59 1.88 3.21
CA VAL A 112 -1.67 2.94 4.23
C VAL A 112 -1.93 2.34 5.61
N VAL A 113 -3.03 1.62 5.81
CA VAL A 113 -3.37 1.02 7.11
C VAL A 113 -2.31 0.01 7.56
N ALA A 114 -1.82 -0.84 6.64
CA ALA A 114 -0.74 -1.77 6.93
C ALA A 114 0.56 -1.04 7.37
N GLY A 115 0.94 0.03 6.68
CA GLY A 115 2.10 0.83 7.03
C GLY A 115 1.95 1.58 8.35
N LEU A 116 0.75 2.02 8.71
CA LEU A 116 0.50 2.58 10.05
C LEU A 116 0.66 1.52 11.13
N PHE A 117 0.20 0.30 10.86
CA PHE A 117 0.29 -0.81 11.80
C PHE A 117 1.74 -1.23 12.07
N THR A 118 2.66 -1.08 11.12
CA THR A 118 4.09 -1.36 11.33
C THR A 118 4.79 -0.32 12.21
N LEU A 119 4.19 0.85 12.42
CA LEU A 119 4.70 1.89 13.33
C LEU A 119 4.30 1.67 14.79
N LEU A 120 3.46 0.67 15.09
CA LEU A 120 3.08 0.35 16.47
C LEU A 120 4.28 -0.18 17.27
N PRO A 121 4.36 0.09 18.59
CA PRO A 121 5.40 -0.45 19.46
C PRO A 121 5.45 -1.99 19.39
N GLY A 122 6.65 -2.56 19.45
CA GLY A 122 6.87 -4.00 19.33
C GLY A 122 6.96 -4.53 17.89
N ARG A 123 6.93 -3.65 16.88
CA ARG A 123 7.18 -4.02 15.47
C ARG A 123 8.61 -3.77 15.04
N LEU A 124 9.13 -4.56 14.10
CA LEU A 124 10.48 -4.39 13.56
C LEU A 124 10.74 -2.98 13.02
N LEU A 125 9.80 -2.45 12.22
CA LEU A 125 9.98 -1.10 11.65
C LEU A 125 9.93 -0.02 12.74
N HIS A 126 9.14 -0.22 13.80
CA HIS A 126 9.15 0.66 14.96
C HIS A 126 10.52 0.65 15.65
N ALA A 127 11.10 -0.53 15.87
CA ALA A 127 12.43 -0.63 16.46
C ALA A 127 13.50 0.08 15.62
N SER A 128 13.47 -0.04 14.29
CA SER A 128 14.42 0.66 13.41
C SER A 128 14.27 2.19 13.41
N LEU A 129 13.02 2.68 13.50
CA LEU A 129 12.73 4.10 13.37
C LEU A 129 12.84 4.87 14.69
N PHE A 130 12.45 4.24 15.81
CA PHE A 130 12.23 4.92 17.08
C PHE A 130 13.22 4.54 18.19
N SER A 131 14.18 3.62 17.96
CA SER A 131 15.09 3.11 19.02
C SER A 131 15.86 4.18 19.78
N GLU A 132 16.27 5.26 19.10
CA GLU A 132 17.11 6.33 19.67
C GLU A 132 16.29 7.54 20.15
N LEU A 133 14.96 7.50 20.04
CA LEU A 133 14.09 8.64 20.29
C LEU A 133 13.39 8.53 21.64
N SER A 134 13.17 9.66 22.29
CA SER A 134 12.31 9.70 23.48
C SER A 134 10.87 9.33 23.13
N ILE A 135 10.07 8.94 24.14
CA ILE A 135 8.66 8.57 23.95
C ILE A 135 7.88 9.69 23.24
N TRP A 136 8.12 10.95 23.61
CA TRP A 136 7.46 12.11 23.00
C TRP A 136 7.90 12.33 21.55
N GLN A 137 9.20 12.23 21.26
CA GLN A 137 9.71 12.34 19.89
C GLN A 137 9.16 11.22 19.00
N SER A 138 9.05 10.01 19.55
CA SER A 138 8.49 8.86 18.85
C SER A 138 7.00 9.05 18.53
N ALA A 139 6.22 9.52 19.51
CA ALA A 139 4.80 9.81 19.31
C ALA A 139 4.58 10.91 18.25
N VAL A 140 5.34 12.01 18.32
CA VAL A 140 5.26 13.10 17.35
C VAL A 140 5.63 12.63 15.95
N MET A 141 6.75 11.92 15.79
CA MET A 141 7.18 11.44 14.49
C MET A 141 6.21 10.41 13.90
N ALA A 142 5.67 9.50 14.71
CA ALA A 142 4.63 8.56 14.27
C ALA A 142 3.37 9.31 13.78
N ALA A 143 2.93 10.35 14.49
CA ALA A 143 1.80 11.17 14.10
C ALA A 143 2.05 11.92 12.76
N LEU A 144 3.26 12.44 12.56
CA LEU A 144 3.63 13.12 11.30
C LEU A 144 3.68 12.15 10.12
N LEU A 145 4.27 10.96 10.30
CA LEU A 145 4.28 9.91 9.27
C LEU A 145 2.86 9.47 8.93
N ALA A 146 2.00 9.31 9.95
CA ALA A 146 0.62 8.96 9.74
C ALA A 146 -0.14 10.03 8.95
N ALA A 147 -0.01 11.30 9.36
CA ALA A 147 -0.61 12.43 8.68
C ALA A 147 -0.12 12.52 7.23
N LEU A 148 1.17 12.29 6.97
CA LEU A 148 1.74 12.29 5.63
C LEU A 148 1.15 11.18 4.76
N LEU A 149 1.12 9.94 5.24
CA LEU A 149 0.57 8.79 4.50
C LEU A 149 -0.91 8.99 4.17
N ILE A 150 -1.70 9.43 5.15
CA ILE A 150 -3.13 9.69 4.98
C ILE A 150 -3.33 10.84 3.99
N SER A 151 -2.60 11.96 4.15
CA SER A 151 -2.73 13.12 3.27
C SER A 151 -2.34 12.78 1.84
N ALA A 152 -1.23 12.07 1.63
CA ALA A 152 -0.80 11.61 0.31
C ALA A 152 -1.86 10.71 -0.34
N ALA A 153 -2.43 9.77 0.41
CA ALA A 153 -3.50 8.90 -0.07
C ALA A 153 -4.75 9.70 -0.46
N VAL A 154 -5.23 10.59 0.41
CA VAL A 154 -6.41 11.43 0.15
C VAL A 154 -6.18 12.34 -1.06
N LEU A 155 -5.03 13.02 -1.13
CA LEU A 155 -4.69 13.91 -2.23
C LEU A 155 -4.61 13.15 -3.57
N SER A 156 -3.94 11.99 -3.59
CA SER A 156 -3.84 11.18 -4.80
C SER A 156 -5.23 10.75 -5.30
N ILE A 157 -6.13 10.33 -4.41
CA ILE A 157 -7.51 9.95 -4.76
C ILE A 157 -8.31 11.16 -5.25
N ARG A 158 -8.23 12.31 -4.56
CA ARG A 158 -8.94 13.55 -4.94
C ARG A 158 -8.48 14.05 -6.31
N GLN A 159 -7.18 14.12 -6.55
CA GLN A 159 -6.62 14.52 -7.85
C GLN A 159 -7.05 13.56 -8.96
N GLY A 160 -7.06 12.26 -8.70
CA GLY A 160 -7.57 11.25 -9.63
C GLY A 160 -9.02 11.49 -10.06
N ARG A 161 -9.88 11.95 -9.14
CA ARG A 161 -11.29 12.32 -9.45
C ARG A 161 -11.37 13.60 -10.30
N LEU A 162 -10.52 14.60 -10.03
CA LEU A 162 -10.51 15.86 -10.77
C LEU A 162 -10.13 15.65 -12.25
N PHE A 163 -9.10 14.84 -12.54
CA PHE A 163 -8.74 14.50 -13.92
C PHE A 163 -9.85 13.74 -14.66
N GLY A 164 -10.65 12.94 -13.93
CA GLY A 164 -11.83 12.27 -14.49
C GLY A 164 -12.92 13.26 -14.93
N ARG A 165 -13.23 14.28 -14.12
CA ARG A 165 -14.25 15.29 -14.44
C ARG A 165 -13.86 16.18 -15.62
N ARG A 166 -12.60 16.64 -15.70
CA ARG A 166 -12.13 17.58 -16.73
C ARG A 166 -12.21 16.99 -18.16
N LYS A 167 -12.12 15.67 -18.32
CA LYS A 167 -12.27 14.99 -19.61
C LYS A 167 -13.74 14.84 -20.05
N SER A 168 -14.67 14.80 -19.09
CA SER A 168 -16.11 14.72 -19.37
C SER A 168 -16.69 16.06 -19.85
N SER A 169 -16.23 17.18 -19.27
CA SER A 169 -16.69 18.52 -19.67
C SER A 169 -16.26 18.90 -21.09
N LYS A 170 -15.08 18.46 -21.55
CA LYS A 170 -14.60 18.69 -22.94
C LYS A 170 -15.32 17.85 -24.01
N ARG A 171 -16.23 16.94 -23.63
CA ARG A 171 -17.03 16.14 -24.57
C ARG A 171 -18.44 16.70 -24.78
N LEU A 172 -18.82 17.75 -24.03
CA LEU A 172 -20.16 18.34 -24.02
C LEU A 172 -20.16 19.80 -24.50
N ALA A 173 -19.03 20.29 -25.00
CA ALA A 173 -18.85 21.60 -25.63
C ALA A 173 -18.22 21.37 -27.01
#